data_AF-A0AA38UGK6-F1
#
_entry.id   AF-A0AA38UGK6-F1
#
_cell.length_a   1.000
_cell.length_b   1.000
_cell.length_c   1.000
_cell.angle_alpha   90.00
_cell.angle_beta   90.00
_cell.angle_gamma   90.00
#
_symmetry.space_group_name_H-M   'P 1'
#
loop_
_entity.id
_entity.type
_entity.pdbx_description
1 polymer ?
#
loop_
_entity_poly.entity_id
_entity_poly.type
_entity_poly.pdbx_seq_one_letter_code
_entity_poly.pdbx_strand_id
1 'polypeptide(L)'
;MASLFPEGHGPLLPNFSSLLVKGPYPIACPVNLALSFPNRSVIILSACDKEDANNSLRASLQGLKLTGKISLQAGRVQIFYPPTAAHMALLLSTLQVIDTEHPISTSASTVPMYNPHQLKPPGPGLVIIHELSIYFNSIIEHSSSPSSSYLSLLARVVSLTSRLGASLAVFDKGVNVLKMPVHPSPNPHLEHLQAITPLLANFLELIIDFSEESVDGAVYRTTQNSIPTV
;
A
#
# COMPACT_ATOMS: atom_id res chain seq x y z
N MET A 1 10.88 13.19 -7.72
CA MET A 1 11.13 12.48 -6.45
C MET A 1 9.83 12.48 -5.68
N ALA A 2 9.52 11.39 -4.97
CA ALA A 2 8.26 11.24 -4.27
C ALA A 2 8.30 11.95 -2.90
N SER A 3 7.14 12.38 -2.40
CA SER A 3 6.97 13.06 -1.11
C SER A 3 5.67 12.64 -0.44
N LEU A 4 5.66 12.55 0.89
CA LEU A 4 4.44 12.32 1.68
C LEU A 4 3.63 13.60 1.91
N PHE A 5 4.17 14.75 1.51
CA PHE A 5 3.65 16.07 1.79
C PHE A 5 3.35 16.82 0.47
N PRO A 6 2.51 17.88 0.52
CA PRO A 6 2.18 18.67 -0.66
C PRO A 6 3.42 19.26 -1.36
N GLU A 7 3.31 19.59 -2.65
CA GLU A 7 4.43 20.12 -3.45
C GLU A 7 5.15 21.27 -2.72
N GLY A 8 6.47 21.15 -2.57
CA GLY A 8 7.32 22.17 -1.96
C GLY A 8 7.31 22.21 -0.43
N HIS A 9 6.50 21.40 0.23
CA HIS A 9 6.48 21.28 1.68
C HIS A 9 7.01 19.90 2.08
N GLY A 10 8.05 19.84 2.91
CA GLY A 10 8.55 18.58 3.47
C GLY A 10 9.69 17.90 2.70
N PRO A 11 10.31 16.88 3.31
CA PRO A 11 11.44 16.18 2.74
C PRO A 11 11.03 15.30 1.56
N LEU A 12 11.91 15.22 0.57
CA LEU A 12 11.79 14.24 -0.51
C LEU A 12 12.19 12.86 0.02
N LEU A 13 11.42 11.85 -0.36
CA LEU A 13 11.76 10.47 -0.06
C LEU A 13 12.93 10.01 -0.93
N PRO A 14 13.85 9.17 -0.41
CA PRO A 14 14.79 8.46 -1.24
C PRO A 14 14.03 7.53 -2.21
N ASN A 15 14.70 7.07 -3.26
CA ASN A 15 14.12 6.06 -4.14
C ASN A 15 13.86 4.78 -3.32
N PHE A 16 12.70 4.16 -3.52
CA PHE A 16 12.32 2.94 -2.82
C PHE A 16 11.66 1.94 -3.77
N SER A 17 11.97 0.66 -3.55
CA SER A 17 11.22 -0.44 -4.15
C SER A 17 9.98 -0.77 -3.31
N SER A 18 10.13 -0.78 -1.99
CA SER A 18 9.07 -1.05 -1.04
C SER A 18 9.16 -0.11 0.17
N LEU A 19 8.03 0.50 0.54
CA LEU A 19 7.92 1.47 1.63
C LEU A 19 6.82 1.04 2.60
N LEU A 20 7.10 1.11 3.91
CA LEU A 20 6.13 1.04 4.99
C LEU A 20 6.03 2.40 5.67
N VAL A 21 4.83 2.94 5.78
CA VAL A 21 4.51 4.09 6.61
C VAL A 21 3.58 3.62 7.71
N LYS A 22 4.03 3.72 8.96
CA LYS A 22 3.28 3.28 10.14
C LYS A 22 3.08 4.41 11.15
N GLY A 23 2.13 4.23 12.07
CA GLY A 23 1.79 5.24 13.08
C GLY A 23 0.80 6.29 12.58
N PRO A 24 0.49 7.33 13.37
CA PRO A 24 -0.55 8.34 13.09
C PRO A 24 -0.16 9.33 11.97
N TYR A 25 -0.01 8.84 10.74
CA TYR A 25 0.25 9.70 9.58
C TYR A 25 -1.00 10.49 9.15
N PRO A 26 -0.82 11.70 8.55
CA PRO A 26 -1.90 12.45 7.93
C PRO A 26 -2.60 11.65 6.82
N ILE A 27 -3.94 11.69 6.77
CA ILE A 27 -4.74 10.96 5.77
C ILE A 27 -4.40 11.35 4.31
N ALA A 28 -3.83 12.54 4.10
CA ALA A 28 -3.40 13.02 2.79
C ALA A 28 -2.10 12.38 2.30
N CYS A 29 -1.30 11.74 3.16
CA CYS A 29 0.02 11.22 2.80
C CYS A 29 0.00 10.20 1.63
N PRO A 30 -0.90 9.20 1.60
CA PRO A 30 -1.02 8.29 0.46
C PRO A 30 -1.32 9.02 -0.86
N VAL A 31 -2.18 10.05 -0.81
CA VAL A 31 -2.56 10.84 -1.98
C VAL A 31 -1.39 11.72 -2.44
N ASN A 32 -0.71 12.40 -1.51
CA ASN A 32 0.47 13.21 -1.81
C ASN A 32 1.59 12.36 -2.42
N LEU A 33 1.79 11.14 -1.90
CA LEU A 33 2.74 10.20 -2.48
C LEU A 33 2.35 9.85 -3.91
N ALA A 34 1.07 9.52 -4.15
CA ALA A 34 0.58 9.20 -5.48
C ALA A 34 0.76 10.35 -6.48
N LEU A 35 0.50 11.59 -6.07
CA LEU A 35 0.61 12.77 -6.93
C LEU A 35 2.06 13.19 -7.21
N SER A 36 2.95 12.99 -6.24
CA SER A 36 4.38 13.30 -6.37
C SER A 36 5.18 12.19 -7.07
N PHE A 37 4.60 10.99 -7.23
CA PHE A 37 5.26 9.88 -7.90
C PHE A 37 5.44 10.16 -9.41
N PRO A 38 6.62 9.84 -9.98
CA PRO A 38 6.94 10.23 -11.36
C PRO A 38 6.03 9.56 -12.40
N ASN A 39 5.35 10.39 -13.22
CA ASN A 39 4.70 10.19 -14.53
C ASN A 39 4.10 8.82 -14.96
N ARG A 40 3.91 7.88 -14.04
CA ARG A 40 3.25 6.59 -14.28
C ARG A 40 1.91 6.54 -13.56
N SER A 41 1.06 5.60 -13.96
CA SER A 41 -0.20 5.35 -13.27
C SER A 41 0.05 4.83 -11.85
N VAL A 42 -0.82 5.20 -10.92
CA VAL A 42 -0.75 4.81 -9.52
C VAL A 42 -2.04 4.12 -9.15
N ILE A 43 -1.94 2.98 -8.46
CA ILE A 43 -3.10 2.26 -7.93
C ILE A 43 -3.08 2.39 -6.42
N ILE A 44 -4.21 2.78 -5.84
CA ILE A 44 -4.42 2.81 -4.39
C ILE A 44 -5.50 1.80 -4.04
N LEU A 45 -5.17 0.87 -3.15
CA LEU A 45 -6.09 -0.12 -2.61
C LEU A 45 -6.30 0.20 -1.12
N SER A 46 -7.49 0.67 -0.76
CA SER A 46 -7.80 1.12 0.61
C SER A 46 -8.81 0.20 1.28
N ALA A 47 -8.46 -0.30 2.47
CA ALA A 47 -9.38 -1.04 3.34
C ALA A 47 -10.31 -0.12 4.15
N CYS A 48 -9.99 1.17 4.24
CA CYS A 48 -10.87 2.17 4.86
C CYS A 48 -12.04 2.51 3.92
N ASP A 49 -13.27 2.42 4.44
CA ASP A 49 -14.50 2.62 3.68
C ASP A 49 -14.70 4.07 3.21
N LYS A 50 -15.57 4.28 2.23
CA LYS A 50 -15.97 5.57 1.68
C LYS A 50 -16.95 6.34 2.58
N GLU A 51 -17.54 5.70 3.59
CA GLU A 51 -18.67 6.26 4.35
C GLU A 51 -18.27 7.41 5.28
N ASP A 52 -17.01 7.47 5.73
CA ASP A 52 -16.47 8.62 6.46
C ASP A 52 -16.10 9.74 5.49
N ALA A 53 -17.13 10.45 4.98
CA ALA A 53 -17.01 11.46 3.93
C ALA A 53 -15.93 12.52 4.19
N ASN A 54 -15.66 12.87 5.46
CA ASN A 54 -14.66 13.86 5.82
C ASN A 54 -13.23 13.32 5.96
N ASN A 55 -13.06 12.00 6.10
CA ASN A 55 -11.77 11.33 6.31
C ASN A 55 -11.39 10.37 5.18
N SER A 56 -12.15 10.33 4.08
CA SER A 56 -11.83 9.46 2.96
C SER A 56 -10.64 9.98 2.14
N LEU A 57 -9.86 9.06 1.56
CA LEU A 57 -8.79 9.42 0.61
C LEU A 57 -9.33 10.22 -0.60
N ARG A 58 -10.57 9.95 -1.02
CA ARG A 58 -11.24 10.71 -2.08
C ARG A 58 -11.54 12.14 -1.64
N ALA A 59 -12.00 12.34 -0.42
CA ALA A 59 -12.21 13.68 0.13
C ALA A 59 -10.88 14.44 0.24
N SER A 60 -9.80 13.76 0.64
CA SER A 60 -8.46 14.37 0.63
C SER A 60 -8.04 14.78 -0.78
N LEU A 61 -8.37 14.00 -1.82
CA LEU A 61 -8.07 14.34 -3.22
C LEU A 61 -8.96 15.50 -3.73
N GLN A 62 -10.24 15.53 -3.33
CA GLN A 62 -11.18 16.61 -3.66
C GLN A 62 -10.85 17.94 -2.96
N GLY A 63 -10.30 17.87 -1.75
CA GLY A 63 -9.88 19.04 -0.97
C GLY A 63 -8.62 19.73 -1.52
N LEU A 64 -7.91 19.11 -2.45
CA LEU A 64 -6.78 19.75 -3.12
C LEU A 64 -7.29 20.86 -4.05
N LYS A 65 -6.63 22.03 -4.00
CA LYS A 65 -6.87 23.08 -5.00
C LYS A 65 -6.47 22.54 -6.37
N LEU A 66 -7.46 22.15 -7.18
CA LEU A 66 -7.28 21.57 -8.50
C LEU A 66 -6.69 22.60 -9.47
N THR A 67 -5.37 22.69 -9.49
CA THR A 67 -4.65 23.31 -10.60
C THR A 67 -4.63 22.35 -11.79
N GLY A 68 -4.44 22.86 -13.01
CA GLY A 68 -4.38 22.00 -14.22
C GLY A 68 -3.34 20.89 -14.11
N LYS A 69 -2.22 21.16 -13.44
CA LYS A 69 -1.15 20.19 -13.16
C LYS A 69 -1.62 19.07 -12.21
N ILE A 70 -2.26 19.44 -11.10
CA ILE A 70 -2.77 18.47 -10.11
C ILE A 70 -3.90 17.63 -10.71
N SER A 71 -4.78 18.23 -11.51
CA SER A 71 -5.84 17.50 -12.22
C SER A 71 -5.27 16.42 -13.15
N LEU A 72 -4.23 16.76 -13.91
CA LEU A 72 -3.54 15.81 -14.79
C LEU A 72 -2.82 14.70 -14.01
N GLN A 73 -2.23 15.01 -12.86
CA GLN A 73 -1.64 14.00 -11.96
C GLN A 73 -2.72 13.10 -11.33
N ALA A 74 -3.82 13.69 -10.84
CA ALA A 74 -4.93 12.98 -10.21
C ALA A 74 -5.63 12.03 -11.19
N GLY A 75 -5.73 12.39 -12.47
CA GLY A 75 -6.27 11.51 -13.52
C GLY A 75 -5.51 10.20 -13.72
N ARG A 76 -4.28 10.08 -13.18
CA ARG A 76 -3.45 8.87 -13.23
C ARG A 76 -3.61 7.98 -12.00
N VAL A 77 -4.29 8.46 -10.98
CA VAL A 77 -4.48 7.75 -9.71
C VAL A 77 -5.82 7.02 -9.76
N GLN A 78 -5.77 5.69 -9.63
CA GLN A 78 -6.96 4.85 -9.54
C GLN A 78 -7.10 4.34 -8.11
N ILE A 79 -8.25 4.60 -7.48
CA ILE A 79 -8.50 4.21 -6.09
C ILE A 79 -9.60 3.15 -6.04
N PHE A 80 -9.26 1.98 -5.49
CA PHE A 80 -10.17 0.88 -5.23
C PHE A 80 -10.38 0.69 -3.73
N TYR A 81 -11.58 0.26 -3.37
CA TYR A 81 -12.03 0.07 -1.99
C TYR A 81 -12.60 -1.34 -1.83
N PRO A 82 -11.74 -2.37 -1.71
CA PRO A 82 -12.23 -3.71 -1.46
C PRO A 82 -12.89 -3.77 -0.07
N PRO A 83 -14.13 -4.28 0.07
CA PRO A 83 -14.83 -4.26 1.34
C PRO A 83 -14.29 -5.28 2.36
N THR A 84 -13.66 -6.37 1.90
CA THR A 84 -13.08 -7.39 2.78
C THR A 84 -11.71 -7.85 2.30
N ALA A 85 -10.94 -8.52 3.17
CA ALA A 85 -9.66 -9.13 2.81
C ALA A 85 -9.77 -10.13 1.65
N ALA A 86 -10.89 -10.85 1.54
CA ALA A 86 -11.14 -11.77 0.43
C ALA A 86 -11.32 -11.00 -0.89
N HIS A 87 -12.06 -9.90 -0.89
CA HIS A 87 -12.20 -9.03 -2.07
C HIS A 87 -10.87 -8.40 -2.47
N MET A 88 -10.06 -8.00 -1.49
CA MET A 88 -8.70 -7.51 -1.72
C MET A 88 -7.84 -8.60 -2.40
N ALA A 89 -7.83 -9.82 -1.85
CA ALA A 89 -7.08 -10.94 -2.42
C ALA A 89 -7.53 -11.29 -3.84
N LEU A 90 -8.84 -11.25 -4.10
CA LEU A 90 -9.40 -11.47 -5.43
C LEU A 90 -8.93 -10.37 -6.40
N LEU A 91 -9.05 -9.10 -6.01
CA LEU A 91 -8.61 -7.97 -6.83
C LEU A 91 -7.10 -8.06 -7.14
N LEU A 92 -6.27 -8.37 -6.15
CA LEU A 92 -4.83 -8.58 -6.37
C LEU A 92 -4.53 -9.73 -7.34
N SER A 93 -5.39 -10.74 -7.40
CA SER A 93 -5.24 -11.88 -8.30
C SER A 93 -5.68 -11.55 -9.73
N THR A 94 -6.66 -10.66 -9.90
CA THR A 94 -7.22 -10.29 -11.22
C THR A 94 -6.47 -9.14 -11.89
N LEU A 95 -5.70 -8.33 -11.14
CA LEU A 95 -4.91 -7.24 -11.72
C LEU A 95 -3.79 -7.78 -12.62
N GLN A 96 -3.90 -7.45 -13.90
CA GLN A 96 -2.95 -7.79 -14.95
C GLN A 96 -2.76 -6.59 -15.89
N VAL A 97 -1.54 -6.43 -16.39
CA VAL A 97 -1.21 -5.46 -17.45
C VAL A 97 -1.26 -6.20 -18.77
N ILE A 98 -1.92 -5.63 -19.78
CA ILE A 98 -1.84 -6.15 -21.14
C ILE A 98 -0.66 -5.50 -21.82
N ASP A 99 0.32 -6.31 -22.23
CA ASP A 99 1.38 -5.87 -23.10
C ASP A 99 0.82 -5.69 -24.52
N THR A 100 0.44 -4.46 -24.85
CA THR A 100 0.03 -4.12 -26.23
C THR A 100 1.21 -4.06 -27.21
N GLU A 101 2.44 -4.22 -26.73
CA GLU A 101 3.67 -4.13 -27.55
C GLU A 101 4.06 -5.44 -28.25
N HIS A 102 3.36 -6.54 -28.00
CA HIS A 102 3.49 -7.76 -28.80
C HIS A 102 2.25 -7.93 -29.67
N PRO A 103 2.25 -7.41 -30.91
CA PRO A 103 1.22 -7.76 -31.89
C PRO A 103 1.37 -9.25 -32.18
N ILE A 104 0.50 -10.04 -31.55
CA ILE A 104 0.37 -11.45 -31.83
C ILE A 104 0.04 -11.55 -33.32
N SER A 105 1.00 -12.05 -34.09
CA SER A 105 0.83 -12.29 -35.50
C SER A 105 -0.27 -13.33 -35.67
N THR A 106 -1.28 -12.98 -36.45
CA THR A 106 -2.16 -13.89 -37.21
C THR A 106 -2.83 -15.01 -36.43
N SER A 107 -4.05 -14.80 -35.94
CA SER A 107 -5.27 -15.50 -36.40
C SER A 107 -6.43 -15.35 -35.41
N ALA A 108 -7.64 -15.20 -35.96
CA ALA A 108 -8.95 -15.07 -35.30
C ALA A 108 -9.20 -13.77 -34.51
N SER A 109 -9.85 -12.84 -35.23
CA SER A 109 -10.64 -11.72 -34.70
C SER A 109 -11.63 -12.21 -33.64
N THR A 110 -11.21 -12.22 -32.38
CA THR A 110 -12.10 -12.21 -31.23
C THR A 110 -12.08 -10.78 -30.70
N VAL A 111 -13.25 -10.14 -30.68
CA VAL A 111 -13.44 -8.81 -30.09
C VAL A 111 -12.79 -8.83 -28.70
N PRO A 112 -11.87 -7.91 -28.36
CA PRO A 112 -11.25 -7.90 -27.04
C PRO A 112 -12.35 -7.72 -26.02
N MET A 113 -12.70 -8.81 -25.35
CA MET A 113 -13.69 -8.81 -24.29
C MET A 113 -13.14 -7.89 -23.20
N TYR A 114 -13.72 -6.69 -23.12
CA TYR A 114 -13.31 -5.63 -22.21
C TYR A 114 -13.42 -6.17 -20.79
N ASN A 115 -12.29 -6.54 -20.19
CA ASN A 115 -12.27 -6.90 -18.78
C ASN A 115 -12.03 -5.62 -17.98
N PRO A 116 -12.95 -5.21 -17.10
CA PRO A 116 -12.86 -3.95 -16.36
C PRO A 116 -11.63 -3.86 -15.44
N HIS A 117 -10.89 -4.95 -15.25
CA HIS A 117 -9.65 -5.00 -14.46
C HIS A 117 -8.36 -4.95 -15.30
N GLN A 118 -8.48 -4.71 -16.61
CA GLN A 118 -7.33 -4.53 -17.50
C GLN A 118 -6.72 -3.14 -17.30
N LEU A 119 -5.47 -3.11 -16.87
CA LEU A 119 -4.71 -1.88 -16.73
C LEU A 119 -4.20 -1.44 -18.10
N LYS A 120 -4.43 -0.17 -18.46
CA LYS A 120 -3.92 0.41 -19.71
C LYS A 120 -2.39 0.51 -19.62
N PRO A 121 -1.64 0.13 -20.67
CA PRO A 121 -0.21 0.36 -20.72
C PRO A 121 0.12 1.86 -20.82
N PRO A 122 1.22 2.33 -20.22
CA PRO A 122 2.17 1.56 -19.40
C PRO A 122 1.58 1.15 -18.04
N GLY A 123 2.00 -0.01 -17.54
CA GLY A 123 1.59 -0.53 -16.23
C GLY A 123 1.88 0.44 -15.07
N PRO A 124 1.26 0.22 -13.91
CA PRO A 124 1.39 1.11 -12.76
C PRO A 124 2.84 1.20 -12.29
N GLY A 125 3.30 2.42 -12.03
CA GLY A 125 4.63 2.64 -11.45
C GLY A 125 4.64 2.46 -9.93
N LEU A 126 3.49 2.62 -9.28
CA LEU A 126 3.34 2.53 -7.84
C LEU A 126 2.01 1.87 -7.48
N VAL A 127 2.06 0.94 -6.54
CA VAL A 127 0.88 0.38 -5.85
C VAL A 127 0.93 0.81 -4.39
N ILE A 128 -0.13 1.45 -3.93
CA ILE A 128 -0.31 1.91 -2.56
C ILE A 128 -1.37 1.05 -1.88
N ILE A 129 -1.01 0.45 -0.75
CA ILE A 129 -1.95 -0.25 0.14
C ILE A 129 -2.22 0.65 1.33
N HIS A 130 -3.49 0.88 1.65
CA HIS A 130 -3.90 1.77 2.73
C HIS A 130 -4.77 1.05 3.76
N GLU A 131 -4.31 1.07 5.01
CA GLU A 131 -4.93 0.55 6.24
C GLU A 131 -5.26 -0.95 6.22
N LEU A 132 -4.33 -1.78 5.71
CA LEU A 132 -4.57 -3.23 5.54
C LEU A 132 -4.97 -3.93 6.85
N SER A 133 -4.48 -3.46 8.00
CA SER A 133 -4.81 -4.01 9.32
C SER A 133 -6.32 -3.94 9.64
N ILE A 134 -7.08 -3.01 9.04
CA ILE A 134 -8.51 -2.83 9.30
C ILE A 134 -9.29 -4.12 9.09
N TYR A 135 -8.95 -4.90 8.06
CA TYR A 135 -9.64 -6.17 7.78
C TYR A 135 -9.51 -7.21 8.90
N PHE A 136 -8.50 -7.07 9.76
CA PHE A 136 -8.15 -8.05 10.77
C PHE A 136 -8.43 -7.55 12.19
N ASN A 137 -8.69 -6.25 12.37
CA ASN A 137 -9.04 -5.66 13.66
C ASN A 137 -10.47 -6.00 14.11
N SER A 138 -11.41 -6.21 13.18
CA SER A 138 -12.80 -6.54 13.54
C SER A 138 -13.02 -8.02 13.91
N ILE A 139 -11.98 -8.86 13.80
CA ILE A 139 -12.07 -10.30 14.04
C ILE A 139 -11.47 -10.69 15.41
N ILE A 140 -11.47 -9.75 16.37
CA ILE A 140 -10.91 -9.95 17.70
C ILE A 140 -11.71 -11.00 18.52
N GLU A 141 -12.94 -11.33 18.14
CA GLU A 141 -13.76 -12.22 18.97
C GLU A 141 -13.66 -13.73 18.61
N HIS A 142 -13.45 -14.14 17.35
CA HIS A 142 -13.68 -15.56 16.98
C HIS A 142 -12.79 -16.22 15.91
N SER A 143 -11.67 -15.64 15.45
CA SER A 143 -10.86 -16.32 14.41
C SER A 143 -9.35 -16.36 14.64
N SER A 144 -8.75 -17.38 14.02
CA SER A 144 -7.32 -17.68 13.90
C SER A 144 -6.43 -16.44 13.66
N SER A 145 -5.25 -16.43 14.30
CA SER A 145 -4.19 -15.40 14.27
C SER A 145 -4.32 -14.33 13.16
N PRO A 146 -4.80 -13.10 13.48
CA PRO A 146 -5.02 -12.03 12.49
C PRO A 146 -3.75 -11.65 11.72
N SER A 147 -2.60 -11.84 12.35
CA SER A 147 -1.28 -11.51 11.81
C SER A 147 -0.83 -12.42 10.66
N SER A 148 -1.14 -13.72 10.68
CA SER A 148 -0.78 -14.62 9.57
C SER A 148 -1.58 -14.29 8.31
N SER A 149 -2.86 -13.96 8.48
CA SER A 149 -3.73 -13.52 7.39
C SER A 149 -3.27 -12.19 6.80
N TYR A 150 -2.85 -11.24 7.66
CA TYR A 150 -2.21 -10.00 7.22
C TYR A 150 -0.97 -10.24 6.37
N LEU A 151 -0.03 -11.07 6.86
CA LEU A 151 1.22 -11.37 6.15
C LEU A 151 0.97 -12.10 4.83
N SER A 152 0.00 -13.02 4.79
CA SER A 152 -0.40 -13.70 3.56
C SER A 152 -0.94 -12.73 2.52
N LEU A 153 -1.76 -11.76 2.94
CA LEU A 153 -2.29 -10.75 2.04
C LEU A 153 -1.19 -9.79 1.56
N LEU A 154 -0.29 -9.38 2.45
CA LEU A 154 0.88 -8.57 2.09
C LEU A 154 1.79 -9.30 1.10
N ALA A 155 2.05 -10.60 1.29
CA ALA A 155 2.86 -11.39 0.37
C ALA A 155 2.23 -11.43 -1.04
N ARG A 156 0.90 -11.50 -1.14
CA ARG A 156 0.19 -11.39 -2.43
C ARG A 156 0.39 -10.02 -3.07
N VAL A 157 0.36 -8.94 -2.28
CA VAL A 157 0.66 -7.58 -2.77
C VAL A 157 2.09 -7.52 -3.31
N VAL A 158 3.08 -7.98 -2.55
CA VAL A 158 4.50 -7.97 -2.96
C VAL A 158 4.67 -8.75 -4.26
N SER A 159 4.06 -9.93 -4.37
CA SER A 159 4.07 -10.74 -5.58
C SER A 159 3.45 -10.01 -6.78
N LEU A 160 2.31 -9.34 -6.58
CA LEU A 160 1.69 -8.52 -7.63
C LEU A 160 2.61 -7.39 -8.05
N THR A 161 3.18 -6.62 -7.12
CA THR A 161 4.05 -5.48 -7.45
C THR A 161 5.30 -5.91 -8.20
N SER A 162 5.88 -7.05 -7.83
CA SER A 162 7.00 -7.64 -8.56
C SER A 162 6.59 -8.02 -9.99
N ARG A 163 5.42 -8.65 -10.18
CA ARG A 163 4.90 -9.02 -11.50
C ARG A 163 4.60 -7.81 -12.37
N LEU A 164 4.17 -6.69 -11.77
CA LEU A 164 3.88 -5.44 -12.47
C LEU A 164 5.13 -4.58 -12.71
N GLY A 165 6.27 -4.91 -12.10
CA GLY A 165 7.45 -4.04 -12.10
C GLY A 165 7.19 -2.68 -11.42
N ALA A 166 6.30 -2.66 -10.43
CA ALA A 166 5.86 -1.47 -9.71
C ALA A 166 6.53 -1.34 -8.34
N SER A 167 6.74 -0.12 -7.86
CA SER A 167 7.07 0.12 -6.45
C SER A 167 5.86 -0.16 -5.56
N LEU A 168 6.11 -0.55 -4.31
CA LEU A 168 5.10 -0.78 -3.28
C LEU A 168 5.20 0.28 -2.18
N ALA A 169 4.06 0.86 -1.78
CA ALA A 169 3.96 1.62 -0.54
C ALA A 169 2.80 1.10 0.31
N VAL A 170 3.05 0.81 1.58
CA VAL A 170 2.05 0.34 2.55
C VAL A 170 1.90 1.42 3.60
N PHE A 171 0.70 1.94 3.75
CA PHE A 171 0.31 2.89 4.79
C PHE A 171 -0.59 2.15 5.76
N ASP A 172 -0.17 1.97 7.00
CA ASP A 172 -0.92 1.16 7.96
C ASP A 172 -0.70 1.65 9.39
N LYS A 173 -1.77 2.18 10.00
CA LYS A 173 -1.71 2.69 11.39
C LYS A 173 -1.76 1.56 12.41
N GLY A 174 -2.48 0.48 12.09
CA GLY A 174 -2.74 -0.63 13.01
C GLY A 174 -1.68 -1.72 12.99
N VAL A 175 -0.69 -1.64 12.10
CA VAL A 175 0.36 -2.65 11.94
C VAL A 175 1.12 -2.98 13.24
N ASN A 176 1.32 -1.98 14.11
CA ASN A 176 2.01 -2.18 15.40
C ASN A 176 1.15 -2.96 16.43
N VAL A 177 -0.16 -3.04 16.22
CA VAL A 177 -1.10 -3.75 17.11
C VAL A 177 -1.12 -5.24 16.79
N LEU A 178 -0.75 -5.62 15.56
CA LEU A 178 -0.74 -7.00 15.12
C LEU A 178 0.40 -7.79 15.79
N LYS A 179 0.03 -8.90 16.43
CA LYS A 179 0.93 -9.78 17.17
C LYS A 179 0.85 -11.22 16.64
N MET A 180 1.99 -11.91 16.57
CA MET A 180 2.02 -13.34 16.29
C MET A 180 2.41 -14.15 17.53
N PRO A 181 1.82 -15.33 17.71
CA PRO A 181 2.30 -16.27 18.72
C PRO A 181 3.69 -16.76 18.33
N VAL A 182 4.65 -16.63 19.24
CA VAL A 182 5.96 -17.27 19.13
C VAL A 182 5.87 -18.63 19.80
N HIS A 183 6.47 -19.67 19.19
CA HIS A 183 6.51 -21.02 19.77
C HIS A 183 6.99 -20.98 21.24
N PRO A 184 6.47 -21.89 22.08
CA PRO A 184 6.49 -21.72 23.52
C PRO A 184 7.91 -21.74 24.04
N SER A 185 8.19 -20.75 24.88
CA SER A 185 9.18 -20.87 25.95
C SER A 185 8.88 -22.12 26.80
N PRO A 186 9.81 -22.63 27.61
CA PRO A 186 9.56 -23.77 28.51
C PRO A 186 8.39 -23.58 29.49
N ASN A 187 7.80 -22.37 29.59
CA ASN A 187 6.58 -22.12 30.33
C ASN A 187 5.33 -22.21 29.42
N PRO A 188 4.48 -23.26 29.58
CA PRO A 188 3.25 -23.42 28.81
C PRO A 188 2.14 -22.42 29.16
N HIS A 189 2.34 -21.58 30.19
CA HIS A 189 1.34 -20.60 30.65
C HIS A 189 1.61 -19.16 30.18
N LEU A 190 2.71 -18.90 29.47
CA LEU A 190 3.04 -17.58 28.95
C LEU A 190 3.11 -17.63 27.42
N GLU A 191 2.02 -17.25 26.77
CA GLU A 191 2.03 -16.99 25.32
C GLU A 191 2.89 -15.74 25.07
N HIS A 192 4.08 -15.94 24.49
CA HIS A 192 4.90 -14.81 24.06
C HIS A 192 4.39 -14.30 22.72
N LEU A 193 3.78 -13.12 22.75
CA LEU A 193 3.30 -12.44 21.55
C LEU A 193 4.38 -11.50 21.03
N GLN A 194 4.85 -11.72 19.81
CA GLN A 194 5.81 -10.84 19.14
C GLN A 194 5.07 -9.91 18.16
N ALA A 195 5.42 -8.63 18.16
CA ALA A 195 4.94 -7.68 17.16
C ALA A 195 5.38 -8.11 15.76
N ILE A 196 4.55 -7.87 14.73
CA ILE A 196 4.90 -8.27 13.36
C ILE A 196 5.88 -7.32 12.67
N THR A 197 6.05 -6.10 13.17
CA THR A 197 6.89 -5.04 12.55
C THR A 197 8.31 -5.51 12.19
N PRO A 198 9.03 -6.27 13.04
CA PRO A 198 10.34 -6.81 12.70
C PRO A 198 10.31 -7.82 11.54
N LEU A 199 9.19 -8.50 11.31
CA LEU A 199 9.04 -9.43 10.19
C LEU A 199 8.76 -8.70 8.88
N LEU A 200 8.07 -7.56 8.95
CA LEU A 200 7.81 -6.70 7.79
C LEU A 200 9.09 -6.09 7.23
N ALA A 201 10.09 -5.89 8.07
CA ALA A 201 11.43 -5.46 7.67
C ALA A 201 12.11 -6.39 6.66
N ASN A 202 11.67 -7.65 6.55
CA ASN A 202 12.16 -8.59 5.54
C ASN A 202 11.53 -8.40 4.15
N PHE A 203 10.38 -7.72 4.08
CA PHE A 203 9.64 -7.49 2.83
C PHE A 203 9.72 -6.04 2.36
N LEU A 204 9.94 -5.10 3.29
CA LEU A 204 9.86 -3.67 3.08
C LEU A 204 11.21 -3.01 3.36
N GLU A 205 11.75 -2.33 2.34
CA GLU A 205 13.10 -1.73 2.35
C GLU A 205 13.15 -0.48 3.22
N LEU A 206 12.16 0.40 3.04
CA LEU A 206 12.07 1.69 3.69
C LEU A 206 10.95 1.67 4.72
N ILE A 207 11.24 1.97 5.98
CA ILE A 207 10.21 2.08 7.03
C ILE A 207 10.25 3.50 7.61
N ILE A 208 9.09 4.14 7.62
CA ILE A 208 8.83 5.46 8.19
C ILE A 208 7.82 5.30 9.32
N ASP A 209 8.19 5.77 10.51
CA ASP A 209 7.34 5.70 11.70
C ASP A 209 6.89 7.10 12.14
N PHE A 210 5.58 7.28 12.21
CA PHE A 210 4.91 8.50 12.68
C PHE A 210 4.54 8.43 14.18
N SER A 211 4.83 7.33 14.88
CA SER A 211 4.40 7.13 16.28
C SER A 211 5.29 7.78 17.34
N GLU A 212 6.47 8.32 16.98
CA GLU A 212 7.29 9.10 17.91
C GLU A 212 6.91 10.58 17.83
N GLU A 213 6.15 11.07 18.83
CA GLU A 213 6.07 12.50 19.13
C GLU A 213 7.45 12.98 19.61
N SER A 214 8.33 13.40 18.71
CA SER A 214 9.48 14.21 19.12
C SER A 214 8.97 15.60 19.50
N VAL A 215 9.18 15.97 20.76
CA VAL A 215 8.77 17.24 21.40
C VAL A 215 9.24 18.50 20.64
N ASP A 216 10.20 18.37 19.73
CA ASP A 216 10.58 19.42 18.79
C ASP A 216 10.27 18.99 17.34
N GLY A 217 9.14 19.48 16.81
CA GLY A 217 8.81 19.53 15.38
C GLY A 217 9.07 18.28 14.53
N ALA A 218 8.09 17.37 14.45
CA ALA A 218 7.93 16.33 13.43
C ALA A 218 9.22 15.86 12.70
N VAL A 219 10.13 15.23 13.44
CA VAL A 219 11.28 14.51 12.87
C VAL A 219 10.87 13.05 12.68
N TYR A 220 10.65 12.62 11.44
CA TYR A 220 10.36 11.20 11.15
C TYR A 220 11.66 10.40 11.09
N ARG A 221 11.70 9.24 11.74
CA ARG A 221 12.80 8.28 11.58
C ARG A 221 12.63 7.51 10.29
N THR A 222 13.67 7.56 9.46
CA THR A 222 13.80 6.71 8.27
C THR A 222 14.78 5.60 8.60
N THR A 223 14.28 4.37 8.72
CA THR A 223 15.14 3.17 8.73
C THR A 223 15.14 2.60 7.32
N GLN A 224 16.29 2.68 6.66
CA GLN A 224 16.52 2.03 5.38
C GLN A 224 17.29 0.73 5.64
N ASN A 225 16.66 -0.41 5.34
CA ASN A 225 17.30 -1.70 5.43
C ASN A 225 18.04 -1.96 4.12
N SER A 226 19.37 -2.07 4.17
CA SER A 226 20.16 -2.57 3.04
C SER A 226 19.91 -4.08 2.91
N ILE A 227 19.03 -4.48 1.99
CA ILE A 227 18.89 -5.90 1.63
C ILE A 227 20.18 -6.31 0.91
N PRO A 228 20.89 -7.35 1.36
CA PRO A 228 22.03 -7.86 0.62
C PRO A 228 21.52 -8.47 -0.69
N THR A 229 21.93 -7.88 -1.82
CA THR A 229 21.82 -8.51 -3.14
C THR A 229 22.58 -9.84 -3.11
N VAL A 230 21.85 -10.94 -3.28
CA VAL A 230 22.39 -12.30 -3.51
C VAL A 230 22.80 -12.44 -4.96
#